data_AF-A0A8S1HB70-F1
#
_entry.id   AF-A0A8S1HB70-F1
#
_cell.length_a   1.000
_cell.length_b   1.000
_cell.length_c   1.000
_cell.angle_alpha   90.00
_cell.angle_beta   90.00
_cell.angle_gamma   90.00
#
_symmetry.space_group_name_H-M   'P 1'
#
loop_
_entity.id
_entity.type
_entity.pdbx_description
1 polymer ?
#
loop_
_entity_poly.entity_id
_entity_poly.type
_entity_poly.pdbx_seq_one_letter_code
_entity_poly.pdbx_strand_id
1 'polypeptide(L)'
;MQARWAARVFAGSVDLPQKEAMLEDMARKKAIMKRRYFESTKHTIQVDYMDYMDEIASIIGCQPPLKQYLFSDPKFAMRLIMGPNVPYVYRLVGPNAWDGAEQAVREVPYRVKKPLKNRQCRTRKHKKRGTTDEYFRFASQKWIATWLAILFASGFAFYCSAVSAIPSFFYLISLFIFFSLYAFLLLWFDLQYDMSTCI
;
A
#
# COMPACT_ATOMS: atom_id res chain seq x y z
N MET A 1 -8.30 13.35 16.80
CA MET A 1 -7.02 12.88 17.37
C MET A 1 -6.64 13.69 18.60
N GLN A 2 -6.53 15.02 18.51
CA GLN A 2 -6.25 15.91 19.65
C GLN A 2 -7.11 15.61 20.90
N ALA A 3 -8.45 15.53 20.75
CA ALA A 3 -9.33 15.20 21.87
C ALA A 3 -9.05 13.82 22.50
N ARG A 4 -8.62 12.83 21.69
CA ARG A 4 -8.24 11.50 22.21
C ARG A 4 -6.97 11.59 23.06
N TRP A 5 -6.00 12.39 22.63
CA TRP A 5 -4.79 12.61 23.41
C TRP A 5 -5.10 13.35 24.72
N ALA A 6 -5.77 14.51 24.61
CA ALA A 6 -6.09 15.35 25.76
C ALA A 6 -6.90 14.60 26.82
N ALA A 7 -7.94 13.87 26.41
CA ALA A 7 -8.75 13.07 27.34
C ALA A 7 -7.91 12.02 28.09
N ARG A 8 -6.87 11.45 27.46
CA ARG A 8 -5.99 10.49 28.12
C ARG A 8 -4.98 11.12 29.05
N VAL A 9 -4.48 12.30 28.71
CA VAL A 9 -3.66 13.09 29.61
C VAL A 9 -4.47 13.42 30.87
N PHE A 10 -5.71 13.87 30.71
CA PHE A 10 -6.60 14.14 31.84
C PHE A 10 -6.97 12.88 32.64
N ALA A 11 -7.07 11.72 31.98
CA ALA A 11 -7.29 10.45 32.65
C ALA A 11 -6.01 9.84 33.29
N GLY A 12 -4.85 10.50 33.18
CA GLY A 12 -3.57 9.98 33.69
C GLY A 12 -3.06 8.73 32.96
N SER A 13 -3.60 8.42 31.77
CA SER A 13 -3.18 7.25 30.97
C SER A 13 -1.98 7.54 30.06
N VAL A 14 -1.66 8.82 29.86
CA VAL A 14 -0.53 9.30 29.06
C VAL A 14 0.07 10.50 29.78
N ASP A 15 1.35 10.43 30.12
CA ASP A 15 2.05 11.54 30.76
C ASP A 15 2.58 12.55 29.74
N LEU A 16 2.59 13.82 30.15
CA LEU A 16 3.30 14.84 29.41
C LEU A 16 4.79 14.79 29.76
N PRO A 17 5.67 15.12 28.80
CA PRO A 17 7.10 15.23 29.10
C PRO A 17 7.37 16.38 30.08
N GLN A 18 8.59 16.41 30.63
CA GLN A 18 8.99 17.50 31.53
C GLN A 18 8.90 18.86 30.84
N LYS A 19 8.65 19.91 31.65
CA LYS A 19 8.46 21.27 31.17
C LYS A 19 9.61 21.77 30.27
N GLU A 20 10.85 21.45 30.62
CA GLU A 20 12.03 21.84 29.84
C GLU A 20 11.99 21.22 28.43
N ALA A 21 11.75 19.92 28.33
CA ALA A 21 11.60 19.22 27.05
C ALA A 21 10.42 19.77 26.21
N MET A 22 9.31 20.17 26.84
CA MET A 22 8.20 20.83 26.15
C MET A 22 8.60 22.20 25.57
N LEU A 23 9.34 23.01 26.33
CA LEU A 23 9.83 24.32 25.89
C LEU A 23 10.82 24.18 24.73
N GLU A 24 11.72 23.20 24.80
CA GLU A 24 12.66 22.88 23.73
C GLU A 24 11.95 22.41 22.45
N ASP A 25 10.97 21.51 22.55
CA ASP A 25 10.17 21.08 21.39
C ASP A 25 9.41 22.24 20.75
N MET A 26 8.79 23.12 21.56
CA MET A 26 8.13 24.31 21.06
C MET A 26 9.09 25.25 20.32
N ALA A 27 10.29 25.49 20.87
CA ALA A 27 11.30 26.32 20.22
C ALA A 27 11.75 25.71 18.87
N ARG A 28 12.01 24.40 18.87
CA ARG A 28 12.37 23.64 17.66
C ARG A 28 11.28 23.71 16.58
N LYS A 29 10.02 23.42 16.92
CA LYS A 29 8.89 23.46 15.98
C LYS A 29 8.65 24.87 15.43
N LYS A 30 8.77 25.91 16.27
CA LYS A 30 8.70 27.31 15.80
C LYS A 30 9.82 27.64 14.82
N ALA A 31 11.05 27.19 15.07
CA ALA A 31 12.17 27.40 14.14
C ALA A 31 11.96 26.69 12.79
N ILE A 32 11.47 25.45 12.80
CA ILE A 32 11.13 24.70 11.58
C ILE A 32 10.02 25.43 10.80
N MET A 33 8.96 25.87 11.49
CA MET A 33 7.86 26.60 10.88
C MET A 33 8.31 27.91 10.24
N LYS A 34 9.16 28.70 10.94
CA LYS A 34 9.72 29.95 10.42
C LYS A 34 10.62 29.76 9.19
N ARG A 35 11.31 28.61 9.09
CA ARG A 35 12.11 28.27 7.89
C ARG A 35 11.26 27.88 6.70
N ARG A 36 10.10 27.25 6.94
CA ARG A 36 9.26 26.67 5.89
C ARG A 36 8.20 27.63 5.35
N TYR A 37 7.66 28.49 6.22
CA TYR A 37 6.58 29.41 5.88
C TYR A 37 7.02 30.86 5.99
N PHE A 38 6.42 31.71 5.17
CA PHE A 38 6.64 33.14 5.22
C PHE A 38 6.15 33.72 6.56
N GLU A 39 6.87 34.71 7.07
CA GLU A 39 6.54 35.37 8.34
C GLU A 39 5.28 36.24 8.17
N SER A 40 4.12 35.63 8.41
CA SER A 40 2.81 36.27 8.41
C SER A 40 2.00 35.78 9.60
N THR A 41 1.13 36.64 10.13
CA THR A 41 0.11 36.28 11.14
C THR A 41 -0.79 35.12 10.72
N LYS A 42 -0.87 34.79 9.43
CA LYS A 42 -1.65 33.65 8.91
C LYS A 42 -0.97 32.29 9.10
N HIS A 43 0.35 32.24 9.30
CA HIS A 43 1.14 31.00 9.33
C HIS A 43 1.54 30.55 10.73
N THR A 44 0.99 31.15 11.78
CA THR A 44 1.40 30.92 13.18
C THR A 44 1.08 29.51 13.72
N ILE A 45 0.12 28.79 13.12
CA ILE A 45 -0.35 27.47 13.59
C ILE A 45 -0.23 26.41 12.46
N GLN A 46 0.53 26.70 11.41
CA GLN A 46 0.57 25.80 10.25
C GLN A 46 1.42 24.57 10.53
N VAL A 47 0.82 23.40 10.36
CA VAL A 47 1.46 22.10 10.56
C VAL A 47 1.05 21.14 9.45
N ASP A 48 1.97 20.28 9.05
CA ASP A 48 1.67 19.19 8.12
C ASP A 48 0.75 18.16 8.78
N TYR A 49 -0.39 17.91 8.13
CA TYR A 49 -1.45 17.08 8.69
C TYR A 49 -0.97 15.66 9.01
N MET A 50 -0.22 15.01 8.11
CA MET A 50 0.22 13.62 8.30
C MET A 50 1.19 13.50 9.47
N ASP A 51 2.24 14.33 9.49
CA ASP A 51 3.25 14.31 10.56
C ASP A 51 2.63 14.57 11.92
N TYR A 52 1.72 15.55 12.02
CA TYR A 52 1.03 15.86 13.26
C TYR A 52 0.12 14.74 13.74
N MET A 53 -0.60 14.11 12.82
CA MET A 53 -1.52 13.02 13.14
C MET A 53 -0.74 11.77 13.56
N ASP A 54 0.38 11.47 12.91
CA ASP A 54 1.26 10.36 13.25
C ASP A 54 2.02 10.59 14.56
N GLU A 55 2.46 11.82 14.84
CA GLU A 55 3.03 12.21 16.12
C GLU A 55 2.02 11.92 17.25
N ILE A 56 0.79 12.40 17.14
CA ILE A 56 -0.25 12.11 18.14
C ILE A 56 -0.56 10.61 18.20
N ALA A 57 -0.62 9.93 17.06
CA ALA A 57 -0.89 8.50 17.02
C ALA A 57 0.19 7.69 17.73
N SER A 58 1.46 8.11 17.62
CA SER A 58 2.58 7.48 18.31
C SER A 58 2.46 7.62 19.84
N ILE A 59 2.10 8.81 20.32
CA ILE A 59 1.91 9.09 21.75
C ILE A 59 0.75 8.28 22.34
N ILE A 60 -0.35 8.17 21.59
CA ILE A 60 -1.57 7.43 22.01
C ILE A 60 -1.42 5.91 21.82
N GLY A 61 -0.42 5.45 21.04
CA GLY A 61 -0.24 4.05 20.67
C GLY A 61 -1.27 3.54 19.66
N CYS A 62 -1.75 4.39 18.75
CA CYS A 62 -2.70 4.01 17.69
C CYS A 62 -2.14 4.17 16.26
N GLN A 63 -0.83 4.40 16.13
CA GLN A 63 -0.16 4.41 14.83
C GLN A 63 -0.15 2.99 14.24
N PRO A 64 -0.61 2.79 13.00
CA PRO A 64 -0.66 1.44 12.39
C PRO A 64 0.76 0.91 12.17
N PRO A 65 1.08 -0.32 12.62
CA PRO A 65 2.38 -0.94 12.38
C PRO A 65 2.50 -1.39 10.91
N LEU A 66 2.93 -0.47 10.03
CA LEU A 66 3.01 -0.71 8.58
C LEU A 66 3.82 -1.97 8.21
N LYS A 67 4.89 -2.26 8.96
CA LYS A 67 5.71 -3.46 8.76
C LYS A 67 4.93 -4.76 8.98
N GLN A 68 4.09 -4.81 10.02
CA GLN A 68 3.28 -6.00 10.31
C GLN A 68 2.25 -6.23 9.20
N TYR A 69 1.57 -5.15 8.77
CA TYR A 69 0.65 -5.22 7.64
C TYR A 69 1.33 -5.64 6.34
N LEU A 70 2.58 -5.24 6.11
CA LEU A 70 3.30 -5.61 4.89
C LEU A 70 3.49 -7.13 4.77
N PHE A 71 3.66 -7.84 5.89
CA PHE A 71 3.82 -9.29 5.90
C PHE A 71 2.49 -10.05 5.98
N SER A 72 1.48 -9.51 6.69
CA SER A 72 0.18 -10.18 6.84
C SER A 72 -0.77 -9.93 5.67
N ASP A 73 -0.92 -8.68 5.24
CA ASP A 73 -1.69 -8.28 4.06
C ASP A 73 -0.94 -7.19 3.26
N PRO A 74 -0.02 -7.60 2.36
CA PRO A 74 0.78 -6.66 1.57
C PRO A 74 -0.09 -5.73 0.70
N LYS A 75 -1.27 -6.20 0.29
CA LYS A 75 -2.22 -5.40 -0.50
C LYS A 75 -2.81 -4.27 0.33
N PHE A 76 -3.18 -4.55 1.59
CA PHE A 76 -3.66 -3.53 2.51
C PHE A 76 -2.54 -2.57 2.92
N ALA A 77 -1.33 -3.06 3.17
CA ALA A 77 -0.17 -2.22 3.46
C ALA A 77 0.13 -1.23 2.32
N MET A 78 0.09 -1.69 1.06
CA MET A 78 0.25 -0.82 -0.11
C MET A 78 -0.83 0.28 -0.15
N ARG A 79 -2.07 -0.05 0.24
CA ARG A 79 -3.15 0.94 0.35
C ARG A 79 -2.89 1.95 1.47
N LEU A 80 -2.29 1.57 2.59
CA LEU A 80 -1.93 2.51 3.66
C LEU A 80 -0.78 3.44 3.25
N ILE A 81 0.18 2.94 2.48
CA ILE A 81 1.39 3.69 2.08
C ILE A 81 1.11 4.61 0.88
N MET A 82 0.47 4.10 -0.17
CA MET A 82 0.25 4.82 -1.43
C MET A 82 -1.19 5.32 -1.61
N GLY A 83 -2.10 4.90 -0.75
CA GLY A 83 -3.49 5.33 -0.80
C GLY A 83 -3.73 6.65 -0.05
N PRO A 84 -4.97 7.14 -0.08
CA PRO A 84 -5.34 8.33 0.68
C PRO A 84 -5.28 8.06 2.18
N ASN A 85 -4.63 8.94 2.94
CA ASN A 85 -4.64 8.89 4.40
C ASN A 85 -6.03 9.30 4.93
N VAL A 86 -6.86 8.31 5.22
CA VAL A 86 -8.21 8.50 5.77
C VAL A 86 -8.20 8.36 7.29
N PRO A 87 -9.04 9.12 8.01
CA PRO A 87 -9.01 9.15 9.48
C PRO A 87 -9.30 7.79 10.15
N TYR A 88 -9.90 6.85 9.43
CA TYR A 88 -10.13 5.47 9.89
C TYR A 88 -8.82 4.72 10.21
N VAL A 89 -7.71 5.12 9.60
CA VAL A 89 -6.38 4.51 9.80
C VAL A 89 -5.97 4.56 11.28
N TYR A 90 -6.23 5.69 11.96
CA TYR A 90 -5.91 5.88 13.38
C TYR A 90 -6.86 5.15 14.35
N ARG A 91 -7.79 4.34 13.82
CA ARG A 91 -8.71 3.47 14.56
C ARG A 91 -8.48 1.99 14.23
N LEU A 92 -7.48 1.65 13.43
CA LEU A 92 -7.12 0.26 13.10
C LEU A 92 -6.54 -0.47 14.31
N VAL A 93 -5.69 0.21 15.06
CA VAL A 93 -4.97 -0.38 16.19
C VAL A 93 -4.99 0.54 17.40
N GLY A 94 -4.64 -0.06 18.52
CA GLY A 94 -4.54 0.64 19.79
C GLY A 94 -5.89 0.80 20.49
N PRO A 95 -5.90 1.56 21.57
CA PRO A 95 -7.05 1.69 22.44
C PRO A 95 -8.23 2.44 21.80
N ASN A 96 -9.44 1.87 21.98
CA ASN A 96 -10.67 2.22 21.28
C ASN A 96 -10.55 2.08 19.75
N ALA A 97 -9.92 0.98 19.31
CA ALA A 97 -9.96 0.52 17.92
C ALA A 97 -11.41 0.27 17.49
N TRP A 98 -11.65 0.40 16.18
CA TRP A 98 -12.97 0.17 15.60
C TRP A 98 -12.87 -1.01 14.63
N ASP A 99 -13.63 -2.07 14.88
CA ASP A 99 -13.60 -3.30 14.08
C ASP A 99 -13.92 -3.05 12.60
N GLY A 100 -14.76 -2.05 12.30
CA GLY A 100 -15.10 -1.64 10.94
C GLY A 100 -14.05 -0.75 10.25
N ALA A 101 -12.97 -0.36 10.94
CA ALA A 101 -11.99 0.59 10.40
C ALA A 101 -11.30 0.04 9.14
N GLU A 102 -10.90 -1.23 9.17
CA GLU A 102 -10.21 -1.86 8.04
C GLU A 102 -11.10 -1.91 6.80
N GLN A 103 -12.34 -2.38 6.97
CA GLN A 103 -13.33 -2.41 5.90
C GLN A 103 -13.62 -0.99 5.38
N ALA A 104 -13.78 -0.01 6.27
CA ALA A 104 -14.02 1.38 5.90
C ALA A 104 -12.89 1.95 5.04
N VAL A 105 -11.62 1.61 5.31
CA VAL A 105 -10.44 1.97 4.50
C VAL A 105 -10.49 1.27 3.14
N ARG A 106 -10.78 -0.04 3.10
CA ARG A 106 -10.86 -0.80 1.84
C ARG A 106 -11.95 -0.28 0.91
N GLU A 107 -13.07 0.16 1.47
CA GLU A 107 -14.25 0.61 0.72
C GLU A 107 -14.20 2.08 0.30
N VAL A 108 -13.20 2.88 0.72
CA VAL A 108 -13.08 4.30 0.35
C VAL A 108 -13.25 4.53 -1.16
N PRO A 109 -12.58 3.79 -2.07
CA PRO A 109 -12.71 4.03 -3.51
C PRO A 109 -14.13 3.80 -4.03
N TYR A 110 -14.88 2.89 -3.40
CA TYR A 110 -16.28 2.64 -3.74
C TYR A 110 -17.19 3.73 -3.19
N ARG A 111 -17.04 4.10 -1.91
CA ARG A 111 -17.90 5.09 -1.24
C ARG A 111 -17.81 6.48 -1.86
N VAL A 112 -16.62 6.89 -2.29
CA VAL A 112 -16.43 8.19 -2.98
C VAL A 112 -17.15 8.22 -4.33
N LYS A 113 -17.21 7.08 -5.04
CA LYS A 113 -17.79 7.01 -6.39
C LYS A 113 -19.29 6.69 -6.39
N LYS A 114 -19.80 6.06 -5.33
CA LYS A 114 -21.21 5.71 -5.18
C LYS A 114 -22.16 6.92 -5.40
N PRO A 115 -21.97 8.08 -4.76
CA PRO A 115 -22.85 9.25 -4.97
C PRO A 115 -22.64 9.92 -6.34
N LEU A 116 -21.45 9.80 -6.94
CA LEU A 116 -21.15 10.37 -8.26
C LEU A 116 -21.81 9.58 -9.40
N LYS A 117 -22.32 8.37 -9.12
CA LYS A 117 -22.91 7.49 -10.13
C LYS A 117 -24.39 7.83 -10.34
N ASN A 118 -24.67 8.72 -11.29
CA ASN A 118 -26.05 9.11 -11.63
C ASN A 118 -26.83 8.04 -12.44
N ARG A 119 -26.13 7.17 -13.19
CA ARG A 119 -26.77 6.12 -14.01
C ARG A 119 -26.29 4.73 -13.58
N GLN A 120 -27.21 3.76 -13.53
CA GLN A 120 -26.87 2.35 -13.30
C GLN A 120 -26.19 1.72 -14.53
N CYS A 121 -24.90 2.01 -14.71
CA CYS A 121 -24.05 1.38 -15.73
C CYS A 121 -23.11 0.35 -15.10
N ARG A 122 -22.68 -0.63 -15.89
CA ARG A 122 -21.59 -1.55 -15.51
C ARG A 122 -20.31 -0.74 -15.30
N THR A 123 -19.78 -0.74 -14.08
CA THR A 123 -18.50 -0.10 -13.76
C THR A 123 -17.35 -1.06 -14.00
N ARG A 124 -16.28 -0.60 -14.67
CA ARG A 124 -15.02 -1.35 -14.78
C ARG A 124 -14.49 -1.71 -13.39
N LYS A 125 -13.81 -2.86 -13.27
CA LYS A 125 -13.30 -3.40 -11.99
C LYS A 125 -12.34 -2.41 -11.31
N HIS A 126 -11.49 -1.72 -12.08
CA HIS A 126 -10.58 -0.69 -11.58
C HIS A 126 -11.27 0.49 -10.92
N LYS A 127 -12.35 0.96 -11.54
CA LYS A 127 -13.13 2.06 -10.99
C LYS A 127 -13.78 1.64 -9.68
N LYS A 128 -14.16 0.37 -9.51
CA LYS A 128 -14.78 -0.14 -8.28
C LYS A 128 -13.77 -0.38 -7.14
N ARG A 129 -12.63 -1.01 -7.42
CA ARG A 129 -11.65 -1.46 -6.40
C ARG A 129 -10.68 -0.35 -5.96
N GLY A 130 -10.47 0.65 -6.82
CA GLY A 130 -9.46 1.69 -6.60
C GLY A 130 -8.18 1.40 -7.37
N THR A 131 -7.46 2.45 -7.72
CA THR A 131 -6.24 2.39 -8.55
C THR A 131 -5.10 1.68 -7.83
N THR A 132 -4.92 1.91 -6.53
CA THR A 132 -3.85 1.29 -5.73
C THR A 132 -3.91 -0.24 -5.72
N ASP A 133 -5.11 -0.80 -5.57
CA ASP A 133 -5.35 -2.25 -5.62
C ASP A 133 -4.97 -2.86 -6.97
N GLU A 134 -5.10 -2.08 -8.04
CA GLU A 134 -4.76 -2.53 -9.37
C GLU A 134 -3.29 -2.42 -9.68
N TYR A 135 -2.63 -1.35 -9.25
CA TYR A 135 -1.17 -1.26 -9.29
C TYR A 135 -0.54 -2.40 -8.52
N PHE A 136 -1.04 -2.72 -7.32
CA PHE A 136 -0.57 -3.87 -6.55
C PHE A 136 -0.75 -5.19 -7.32
N ARG A 137 -1.94 -5.41 -7.88
CA ARG A 137 -2.23 -6.59 -8.70
C ARG A 137 -1.27 -6.67 -9.89
N PHE A 138 -1.14 -5.60 -10.65
CA PHE A 138 -0.25 -5.53 -11.80
C PHE A 138 1.21 -5.81 -11.43
N ALA A 139 1.73 -5.15 -10.38
CA ALA A 139 3.10 -5.33 -9.92
C ALA A 139 3.36 -6.77 -9.45
N SER A 140 2.47 -7.32 -8.62
CA SER A 140 2.59 -8.71 -8.13
C SER A 140 2.61 -9.73 -9.27
N GLN A 141 1.76 -9.53 -10.29
CA GLN A 141 1.67 -10.46 -11.40
C GLN A 141 2.86 -10.29 -12.38
N LYS A 142 3.35 -9.07 -12.63
CA LYS A 142 4.60 -8.83 -13.38
C LYS A 142 5.80 -9.47 -12.67
N TRP A 143 5.87 -9.33 -11.36
CA TRP A 143 6.90 -9.99 -10.55
C TRP A 143 6.88 -11.50 -10.76
N ILE A 144 5.71 -12.13 -10.63
CA ILE A 144 5.53 -13.57 -10.87
C ILE A 144 5.94 -13.97 -12.29
N ALA A 145 5.51 -13.21 -13.31
CA ALA A 145 5.85 -13.48 -14.70
C ALA A 145 7.37 -13.43 -14.94
N THR A 146 8.06 -12.44 -14.37
CA THR A 146 9.52 -12.32 -14.45
C THR A 146 10.23 -13.51 -13.80
N TRP A 147 9.81 -13.93 -12.60
CA TRP A 147 10.40 -15.10 -11.94
C TRP A 147 10.13 -16.40 -12.69
N LEU A 148 8.94 -16.57 -13.25
CA LEU A 148 8.63 -17.71 -14.10
C LEU A 148 9.49 -17.74 -15.37
N ALA A 149 9.74 -16.59 -16.00
CA ALA A 149 10.63 -16.49 -17.15
C ALA A 149 12.08 -16.82 -16.78
N ILE A 150 12.57 -16.39 -15.61
CA ILE A 150 13.90 -16.75 -15.10
C ILE A 150 14.01 -18.26 -14.85
N LEU A 151 13.02 -18.85 -14.16
CA LEU A 151 12.96 -20.30 -13.93
C LEU A 151 12.95 -21.06 -15.26
N PHE A 152 12.16 -20.60 -16.21
CA PHE A 152 12.06 -21.18 -17.55
C PHE A 152 13.39 -21.11 -18.30
N ALA A 153 14.07 -19.96 -18.29
CA ALA A 153 15.39 -19.80 -18.91
C ALA A 153 16.45 -20.69 -18.24
N SER A 154 16.44 -20.79 -16.91
CA SER A 154 17.37 -21.68 -16.19
C SER A 154 17.09 -23.17 -16.47
N GLY A 155 15.82 -23.57 -16.53
CA GLY A 155 15.42 -24.93 -16.85
C GLY A 155 15.79 -25.30 -18.29
N PHE A 156 15.63 -24.37 -19.22
CA PHE A 156 16.07 -24.53 -20.60
C PHE A 156 17.59 -24.70 -20.71
N ALA A 157 18.37 -23.86 -20.03
CA ALA A 157 19.83 -23.94 -20.03
C ALA A 157 20.34 -25.27 -19.46
N PHE A 158 19.71 -25.76 -18.38
CA PHE A 158 20.01 -27.07 -17.80
C PHE A 158 19.65 -28.21 -18.77
N TYR A 159 18.47 -28.13 -19.39
CA TYR A 159 18.01 -29.12 -20.38
C TYR A 159 18.94 -29.20 -21.60
N CYS A 160 19.37 -28.06 -22.13
CA CYS A 160 20.35 -27.98 -23.23
C CYS A 160 21.74 -28.51 -22.85
N SER A 161 22.08 -28.54 -21.56
CA SER A 161 23.37 -29.08 -21.08
C SER A 161 23.33 -30.59 -20.86
N ALA A 162 22.14 -31.21 -20.78
CA ALA A 162 21.90 -32.64 -20.55
C ALA A 162 21.72 -33.46 -21.85
N VAL A 163 22.20 -32.95 -22.98
CA VAL A 163 21.99 -33.48 -24.34
C VAL A 163 22.54 -34.90 -24.57
N SER A 164 23.43 -35.40 -23.71
CA SER A 164 24.14 -36.67 -23.92
C SER A 164 23.30 -37.95 -23.71
N ALA A 165 22.07 -37.86 -23.18
CA ALA A 165 21.30 -39.03 -22.73
C ALA A 165 20.01 -39.34 -23.51
N ILE A 166 19.54 -38.46 -24.42
CA ILE A 166 18.19 -38.55 -25.01
C ILE A 166 18.28 -38.68 -26.55
N PRO A 167 17.52 -39.58 -27.19
CA PRO A 167 17.44 -39.66 -28.64
C PRO A 167 16.90 -38.35 -29.26
N SER A 168 17.46 -37.94 -30.40
CA SER A 168 17.20 -36.63 -31.03
C SER A 168 15.72 -36.33 -31.29
N PHE A 169 14.91 -37.36 -31.59
CA PHE A 169 13.47 -37.22 -31.82
C PHE A 169 12.72 -36.81 -30.55
N PHE A 170 13.00 -37.48 -29.42
CA PHE A 170 12.37 -37.15 -28.14
C PHE A 170 12.80 -35.76 -27.65
N TYR A 171 14.06 -35.38 -27.91
CA TYR A 171 14.58 -34.04 -27.58
C TYR A 171 13.80 -32.92 -28.29
N LEU A 172 13.54 -33.07 -29.60
CA LEU A 172 12.78 -32.10 -30.38
C LEU A 172 11.32 -31.98 -29.92
N ILE A 173 10.69 -33.11 -29.56
CA ILE A 173 9.31 -33.13 -29.04
C ILE A 173 9.24 -32.38 -27.71
N SER A 174 10.12 -32.68 -26.75
CA SER A 174 10.12 -31.99 -25.46
C SER A 174 10.43 -30.50 -25.60
N LEU A 175 11.32 -30.11 -26.52
CA LEU A 175 11.60 -28.71 -26.80
C LEU A 175 10.37 -27.99 -27.36
N PHE A 176 9.65 -28.62 -28.29
CA PHE A 176 8.41 -28.08 -28.85
C PHE A 176 7.32 -27.91 -27.78
N ILE A 177 7.12 -28.93 -26.93
CA ILE A 177 6.16 -28.88 -25.81
C ILE A 177 6.55 -27.76 -24.84
N PHE A 178 7.84 -27.65 -24.51
CA PHE A 178 8.36 -26.67 -23.57
C PHE A 178 8.14 -25.22 -24.05
N PHE A 179 8.46 -24.90 -25.30
CA PHE A 179 8.18 -23.58 -25.87
C PHE A 179 6.68 -23.31 -26.04
N SER A 180 5.88 -24.32 -26.36
CA SER A 180 4.42 -24.18 -26.46
C SER A 180 3.78 -23.84 -25.11
N LEU A 181 4.21 -24.51 -24.04
CA LEU A 181 3.74 -24.22 -22.67
C LEU A 181 4.12 -22.81 -22.23
N TYR A 182 5.33 -22.35 -22.55
CA TYR A 182 5.77 -20.99 -22.24
C TYR A 182 5.04 -19.92 -23.05
N ALA A 183 4.86 -20.14 -24.35
CA ALA A 183 4.07 -19.25 -25.20
C ALA A 183 2.63 -19.14 -24.70
N PHE A 184 2.01 -20.28 -24.31
CA PHE A 184 0.68 -20.28 -23.71
C PHE A 184 0.65 -19.52 -22.37
N LEU A 185 1.67 -19.68 -21.53
CA LEU A 185 1.78 -18.95 -20.25
C LEU A 185 1.95 -17.44 -20.45
N LEU A 186 2.76 -17.01 -21.41
CA LEU A 186 2.89 -15.60 -21.79
C LEU A 186 1.60 -15.03 -22.38
N LEU A 187 0.92 -15.79 -23.24
CA LEU A 187 -0.34 -15.38 -23.85
C LEU A 187 -1.47 -15.30 -22.81
N TRP A 188 -1.51 -16.24 -21.87
CA TRP A 188 -2.41 -16.20 -20.72
C TRP A 188 -2.18 -14.94 -19.89
N PHE A 189 -0.92 -14.59 -19.68
CA PHE A 189 -0.52 -13.37 -19.01
C PHE A 189 -1.01 -12.14 -19.79
N ASP A 190 -0.68 -12.00 -21.07
CA ASP A 190 -1.12 -10.87 -21.90
C ASP A 190 -2.64 -10.71 -21.94
N LEU A 191 -3.40 -11.82 -22.00
CA LEU A 191 -4.86 -11.81 -21.96
C LEU A 191 -5.43 -11.34 -20.61
N GLN A 192 -4.70 -11.55 -19.51
CA GLN A 192 -5.03 -11.00 -18.20
C GLN A 192 -4.56 -9.52 -18.04
N TYR A 193 -3.61 -9.05 -18.85
CA TYR A 193 -2.86 -7.79 -18.67
C TYR A 193 -3.26 -6.64 -19.59
N ASP A 194 -4.52 -6.56 -19.99
CA ASP A 194 -4.96 -5.40 -20.78
C ASP A 194 -5.09 -4.12 -19.92
N MET A 195 -3.96 -3.44 -19.74
CA MET A 195 -3.80 -2.15 -19.05
C MET A 195 -4.35 -0.98 -19.86
N SER A 196 -4.73 -1.17 -21.13
CA SER A 196 -5.46 -0.15 -21.90
C SER A 196 -6.78 0.23 -21.22
N THR A 197 -7.25 -0.62 -20.31
CA THR A 197 -8.44 -0.36 -19.53
C THR A 197 -8.24 0.55 -18.33
N CYS A 198 -6.99 0.79 -17.88
CA CYS A 198 -6.65 1.47 -16.61
C CYS A 198 -5.93 2.82 -16.76
N ILE A 199 -5.35 3.10 -17.94
CA ILE A 199 -4.90 4.43 -18.36
C ILE A 199 -6.11 5.20 -18.90
#